data_AF-A0A2M9Y7H8-F1
#
_entry.id   AF-A0A2M9Y7H8-F1
#
_cell.length_a   1.000
_cell.length_b   1.000
_cell.length_c   1.000
_cell.angle_alpha   90.00
_cell.angle_beta   90.00
_cell.angle_gamma   90.00
#
_symmetry.space_group_name_H-M   'P 1'
#
loop_
_entity.id
_entity.type
_entity.pdbx_description
1 polymer ?
#
loop_
_entity_poly.entity_id
_entity_poly.type
_entity_poly.pdbx_seq_one_letter_code
_entity_poly.pdbx_strand_id
1 'polypeptide(L)'
;MKKNTFLLLPLLVLLISLGLDRLFTLEFFQYYYSNTLSHLNFISKEDLYSDLKEYLKKDPASRKKILVFFGNSRALLLPTRELEKRHPDWILYNFSVPGGSPDYFLYWIERFKSDGTKPDFVLLDQSLEIYNKTPVLALDEVLIYGLSTDFFFRHWTRYSREELSVFISKHLFHTYRDRPKLWRISERMQNSSALAKVYEAAVQKVLTMLKEDRGSTPRDLVKQKHTDEQLVQASETDFSSYLKPYTFHTNMFEMQKDSIHILKGYNVPYATIWVKVARPYFNLYMTRKVETSEGLKTPMEVWKPIVEKFNQETGTAFWNMNEDPKYNCEEFADPGHMSPNCFPVFGDYIFKKLEETFPKAQTK
;
A
#
# COMPACT_ATOMS: atom_id res chain seq x y z
N MET A 1 11.68 27.42 44.81
CA MET A 1 11.21 26.80 43.54
C MET A 1 11.35 27.69 42.28
N LYS A 2 11.74 28.98 42.35
CA LYS A 2 11.82 29.90 41.17
C LYS A 2 13.17 29.96 40.41
N LYS A 3 14.23 29.26 40.84
CA LYS A 3 15.58 29.43 40.25
C LYS A 3 15.83 28.62 38.97
N ASN A 4 14.98 27.65 38.64
CA ASN A 4 15.21 26.70 37.55
C ASN A 4 14.18 26.81 36.42
N THR A 5 13.35 27.84 36.39
CA THR A 5 12.25 27.99 35.41
C THR A 5 12.78 28.11 33.96
N PHE A 6 14.02 28.58 33.77
CA PHE A 6 14.67 28.59 32.45
C PHE A 6 14.91 27.18 31.87
N LEU A 7 14.95 26.13 32.70
CA LEU A 7 15.01 24.74 32.24
C LEU A 7 13.70 24.29 31.58
N LEU A 8 12.60 25.03 31.77
CA LEU A 8 11.33 24.81 31.08
C LEU A 8 11.28 25.54 29.73
N LEU A 9 12.25 26.40 29.42
CA LEU A 9 12.26 27.15 28.16
C LEU A 9 12.30 26.23 26.92
N PRO A 10 13.10 25.15 26.87
CA PRO A 10 13.05 24.20 25.74
C PRO A 10 11.67 23.53 25.58
N LEU A 11 11.01 23.20 26.70
CA LEU A 11 9.66 22.63 26.68
C LEU A 11 8.64 23.65 26.18
N LEU A 12 8.73 24.90 26.62
CA LEU A 12 7.86 25.99 26.15
C LEU A 12 8.06 26.24 24.64
N VAL A 13 9.31 26.30 24.18
CA VAL A 13 9.62 26.45 22.74
C VAL A 13 9.04 25.27 21.95
N LEU A 14 9.22 24.04 22.42
CA LEU A 14 8.64 22.85 21.78
C LEU A 14 7.10 22.95 21.70
N LEU A 15 6.43 23.31 22.80
CA LEU A 15 4.97 23.47 22.82
C LEU A 15 4.49 24.56 21.86
N ILE A 16 5.18 25.70 21.81
CA ILE A 16 4.88 26.78 20.87
C ILE A 16 5.09 26.30 19.43
N SER A 17 6.19 25.63 19.14
CA SER A 17 6.49 25.08 17.81
C SER A 17 5.43 24.07 17.37
N LEU A 18 4.99 23.16 18.25
CA LEU A 18 3.90 22.23 17.96
C LEU A 18 2.57 22.95 17.74
N GLY A 19 2.28 23.99 18.52
CA GLY A 19 1.08 24.81 18.36
C GLY A 19 1.05 25.53 17.01
N LEU A 20 2.16 26.17 16.63
CA LEU A 20 2.30 26.84 15.33
C LEU A 20 2.24 25.84 14.17
N ASP A 21 2.93 24.70 14.29
CA ASP A 21 2.90 23.63 13.30
C ASP A 21 1.46 23.17 13.01
N ARG A 22 0.67 22.93 14.07
CA ARG A 22 -0.73 22.53 13.95
C ARG A 22 -1.60 23.62 13.34
N LEU A 23 -1.36 24.89 13.69
CA LEU A 23 -2.10 26.02 13.12
C LEU A 23 -1.89 26.12 11.60
N PHE A 24 -0.66 25.95 11.11
CA PHE A 24 -0.35 26.02 9.68
C PHE A 24 -0.72 24.77 8.88
N THR A 25 -1.03 23.66 9.56
CA THR A 25 -1.35 22.37 8.93
C THR A 25 -2.79 21.90 9.21
N LEU A 26 -3.66 22.84 9.61
CA LEU A 26 -5.10 22.60 9.64
C LEU A 26 -5.59 22.20 8.24
N GLU A 27 -6.60 21.33 8.19
CA GLU A 27 -7.19 20.81 6.94
C GLU A 27 -7.61 21.94 5.99
N PHE A 28 -8.12 23.05 6.54
CA PHE A 28 -8.47 24.25 5.78
C PHE A 28 -7.30 24.80 4.94
N PHE A 29 -6.07 24.75 5.45
CA PHE A 29 -4.88 25.23 4.74
C PHE A 29 -4.32 24.20 3.75
N GLN A 30 -4.69 22.93 3.88
CA GLN A 30 -4.16 21.86 3.05
C GLN A 30 -4.42 22.09 1.55
N TYR A 31 -5.57 22.67 1.20
CA TYR A 31 -5.91 23.01 -0.19
C TYR A 31 -4.99 24.05 -0.81
N TYR A 32 -4.26 24.82 -0.01
CA TYR A 32 -3.34 25.86 -0.48
C TYR A 32 -1.92 25.37 -0.66
N TYR A 33 -1.52 24.26 -0.04
CA TYR A 33 -0.14 23.78 -0.10
C TYR A 33 0.04 22.37 -0.66
N SER A 34 -0.95 21.48 -0.54
CA SER A 34 -0.78 20.07 -0.88
C SER A 34 -0.70 19.85 -2.39
N ASN A 35 0.23 19.00 -2.82
CA ASN A 35 0.43 18.63 -4.23
C ASN A 35 0.09 17.16 -4.51
N THR A 36 -0.36 16.40 -3.51
CA THR A 36 -0.60 14.96 -3.65
C THR A 36 -1.92 14.56 -3.01
N LEU A 37 -2.59 13.62 -3.68
CA LEU A 37 -3.82 12.98 -3.20
C LEU A 37 -3.54 11.59 -2.61
N SER A 38 -2.26 11.17 -2.54
CA SER A 38 -1.85 9.82 -2.08
C SER A 38 -2.41 9.48 -0.69
N HIS A 39 -2.32 10.42 0.26
CA HIS A 39 -2.82 10.27 1.62
C HIS A 39 -4.31 9.92 1.72
N LEU A 40 -5.13 10.28 0.72
CA LEU A 40 -6.56 9.95 0.69
C LEU A 40 -6.80 8.45 0.57
N ASN A 41 -5.87 7.71 -0.06
CA ASN A 41 -5.94 6.25 -0.11
C ASN A 41 -5.85 5.62 1.27
N PHE A 42 -5.16 6.26 2.23
CA PHE A 42 -5.04 5.75 3.59
C PHE A 42 -6.24 6.13 4.44
N ILE A 43 -6.62 7.42 4.43
CA ILE A 43 -7.74 7.92 5.25
C ILE A 43 -9.05 7.20 4.88
N SER A 44 -9.29 6.97 3.59
CA SER A 44 -10.48 6.24 3.13
C SER A 44 -10.60 4.80 3.62
N LYS A 45 -9.52 4.18 4.13
CA LYS A 45 -9.57 2.78 4.59
C LYS A 45 -10.37 2.59 5.87
N GLU A 46 -10.48 3.61 6.71
CA GLU A 46 -11.37 3.56 7.89
C GLU A 46 -12.85 3.48 7.48
N ASP A 47 -13.25 4.27 6.47
CA ASP A 47 -14.60 4.21 5.91
C ASP A 47 -14.84 2.88 5.20
N LEU A 48 -13.86 2.40 4.41
CA LEU A 48 -13.90 1.10 3.74
C LEU A 48 -14.05 -0.04 4.75
N TYR A 49 -13.32 0.03 5.85
CA TYR A 49 -13.39 -0.96 6.92
C TYR A 49 -14.73 -0.93 7.63
N SER A 50 -15.29 0.26 7.86
CA SER A 50 -16.62 0.41 8.43
C SER A 50 -17.70 -0.18 7.52
N ASP A 51 -17.62 0.07 6.21
CA ASP A 51 -18.52 -0.54 5.21
C ASP A 51 -18.39 -2.07 5.16
N LEU A 52 -17.15 -2.59 5.17
CA LEU A 52 -16.88 -4.03 5.23
C LEU A 52 -17.53 -4.68 6.46
N LYS A 53 -17.35 -4.08 7.65
CA LYS A 53 -17.94 -4.57 8.89
C LYS A 53 -19.46 -4.60 8.82
N GLU A 54 -20.06 -3.54 8.30
CA GLU A 54 -21.53 -3.48 8.16
C GLU A 54 -22.04 -4.51 7.16
N TYR A 55 -21.36 -4.68 6.03
CA TYR A 55 -21.73 -5.67 5.03
C TYR A 55 -21.62 -7.11 5.56
N LEU A 56 -20.61 -7.41 6.38
CA LEU A 56 -20.40 -8.71 7.01
C LEU A 56 -21.47 -9.10 8.04
N LYS A 57 -22.25 -8.14 8.56
CA LYS A 57 -23.40 -8.44 9.46
C LYS A 57 -24.56 -9.10 8.73
N LYS A 58 -24.62 -9.02 7.40
CA LYS A 58 -25.64 -9.69 6.60
C LYS A 58 -25.50 -11.20 6.70
N ASP A 59 -26.62 -11.92 6.62
CA ASP A 59 -26.63 -13.39 6.66
C ASP A 59 -25.69 -13.95 5.56
N PRO A 60 -24.67 -14.75 5.93
CA PRO A 60 -23.76 -15.44 5.01
C PRO A 60 -24.46 -16.18 3.86
N ALA A 61 -25.67 -16.72 4.08
CA ALA A 61 -26.43 -17.43 3.05
C ALA A 61 -27.01 -16.51 1.96
N SER A 62 -27.18 -15.23 2.27
CA SER A 62 -27.83 -14.23 1.41
C SER A 62 -26.86 -13.23 0.80
N ARG A 63 -25.64 -13.10 1.35
CA ARG A 63 -24.63 -12.14 0.90
C ARG A 63 -23.63 -12.77 -0.07
N LYS A 64 -23.07 -11.94 -0.95
CA LYS A 64 -21.89 -12.30 -1.76
C LYS A 64 -20.68 -12.57 -0.86
N LYS A 65 -19.77 -13.41 -1.33
CA LYS A 65 -18.47 -13.67 -0.70
C LYS A 65 -17.58 -12.45 -0.80
N ILE A 66 -16.70 -12.28 0.17
CA ILE A 66 -15.84 -11.10 0.31
C ILE A 66 -14.39 -11.49 0.12
N LEU A 67 -13.77 -10.84 -0.86
CA LEU A 67 -12.33 -10.81 -1.07
C LEU A 67 -11.79 -9.49 -0.51
N VAL A 68 -10.85 -9.56 0.43
CA VAL A 68 -10.07 -8.39 0.86
C VAL A 68 -8.68 -8.49 0.23
N PHE A 69 -8.24 -7.43 -0.46
CA PHE A 69 -6.89 -7.36 -1.02
C PHE A 69 -6.06 -6.30 -0.29
N PHE A 70 -5.07 -6.76 0.47
CA PHE A 70 -4.00 -5.96 1.03
C PHE A 70 -2.82 -5.88 0.05
N GLY A 71 -2.73 -4.77 -0.69
CA GLY A 71 -1.69 -4.59 -1.70
C GLY A 71 -1.00 -3.23 -1.65
N ASN A 72 -0.12 -3.01 -2.61
CA ASN A 72 0.57 -1.74 -2.82
C ASN A 72 -0.05 -0.96 -4.00
N SER A 73 0.63 0.09 -4.48
CA SER A 73 0.17 0.92 -5.61
C SER A 73 -0.18 0.14 -6.88
N ARG A 74 0.42 -1.04 -7.11
CA ARG A 74 0.16 -1.90 -8.27
C ARG A 74 -1.27 -2.45 -8.34
N ALA A 75 -1.98 -2.47 -7.23
CA ALA A 75 -3.35 -2.98 -7.14
C ALA A 75 -4.41 -1.87 -6.95
N LEU A 76 -4.01 -0.60 -6.94
CA LEU A 76 -4.94 0.51 -6.65
C LEU A 76 -6.07 0.65 -7.67
N LEU A 77 -5.86 0.30 -8.94
CA LEU A 77 -6.81 0.61 -10.01
C LEU A 77 -7.75 -0.55 -10.36
N LEU A 78 -7.90 -1.55 -9.48
CA LEU A 78 -8.79 -2.70 -9.72
C LEU A 78 -10.25 -2.22 -9.85
N PRO A 79 -10.94 -2.47 -10.98
CA PRO A 79 -12.27 -1.93 -11.21
C PRO A 79 -13.32 -2.79 -10.49
N THR A 80 -13.48 -2.59 -9.18
CA THR A 80 -14.27 -3.45 -8.30
C THR A 80 -15.72 -3.63 -8.78
N ARG A 81 -16.39 -2.57 -9.24
CA ARG A 81 -17.76 -2.65 -9.81
C ARG A 81 -17.84 -3.46 -11.10
N GLU A 82 -16.83 -3.35 -11.97
CA GLU A 82 -16.76 -4.12 -13.22
C GLU A 82 -16.47 -5.60 -12.94
N LEU A 83 -15.60 -5.86 -11.96
CA LEU A 83 -15.28 -7.20 -11.50
C LEU A 83 -16.47 -7.87 -10.84
N GLU A 84 -17.24 -7.15 -10.01
CA GLU A 84 -18.45 -7.66 -9.37
C GLU A 84 -19.54 -8.06 -10.40
N LYS A 85 -19.59 -7.40 -11.56
CA LYS A 85 -20.49 -7.80 -12.66
C LYS A 85 -20.06 -9.11 -13.32
N ARG A 86 -18.75 -9.34 -13.45
CA ARG A 86 -18.18 -10.56 -14.06
C ARG A 86 -18.13 -11.74 -13.10
N HIS A 87 -17.94 -11.47 -11.81
CA HIS A 87 -17.83 -12.45 -10.72
C HIS A 87 -18.92 -12.18 -9.68
N PRO A 88 -20.20 -12.46 -10.00
CA PRO A 88 -21.35 -12.00 -9.21
C PRO A 88 -21.41 -12.62 -7.80
N ASP A 89 -20.71 -13.72 -7.57
CA ASP A 89 -20.62 -14.38 -6.26
C ASP A 89 -19.69 -13.63 -5.28
N TRP A 90 -18.88 -12.68 -5.76
CA TRP A 90 -17.85 -12.02 -4.99
C TRP A 90 -17.97 -10.49 -4.98
N ILE A 91 -17.48 -9.89 -3.89
CA ILE A 91 -17.21 -8.47 -3.75
C ILE A 91 -15.74 -8.30 -3.34
N LEU A 92 -15.03 -7.41 -4.03
CA LEU A 92 -13.68 -7.01 -3.68
C LEU A 92 -13.70 -5.74 -2.82
N TYR A 93 -13.07 -5.82 -1.66
CA TYR A 93 -12.66 -4.69 -0.82
C TYR A 93 -11.16 -4.47 -0.99
N ASN A 94 -10.79 -3.38 -1.66
CA ASN A 94 -9.40 -3.10 -2.00
C ASN A 94 -8.72 -2.23 -0.93
N PHE A 95 -7.98 -2.88 -0.05
CA PHE A 95 -7.18 -2.23 0.99
C PHE A 95 -5.81 -1.78 0.49
N SER A 96 -5.54 -1.83 -0.81
CA SER A 96 -4.27 -1.40 -1.37
C SER A 96 -4.03 0.11 -1.19
N VAL A 97 -2.78 0.47 -0.93
CA VAL A 97 -2.30 1.86 -0.73
C VAL A 97 -0.92 2.04 -1.37
N PRO A 98 -0.52 3.27 -1.77
CA PRO A 98 0.85 3.54 -2.19
C PRO A 98 1.86 3.12 -1.13
N GLY A 99 2.89 2.35 -1.51
CA GLY A 99 3.88 1.82 -0.56
C GLY A 99 3.37 0.75 0.41
N GLY A 100 2.14 0.22 0.20
CA GLY A 100 1.56 -0.83 1.04
C GLY A 100 2.53 -1.99 1.29
N SER A 101 2.79 -2.27 2.56
CA SER A 101 3.84 -3.16 3.04
C SER A 101 3.32 -4.08 4.17
N PRO A 102 4.07 -5.12 4.56
CA PRO A 102 3.59 -6.12 5.53
C PRO A 102 3.19 -5.58 6.91
N ASP A 103 3.79 -4.50 7.39
CA ASP A 103 3.39 -3.81 8.62
C ASP A 103 1.96 -3.24 8.52
N TYR A 104 1.62 -2.61 7.40
CA TYR A 104 0.29 -2.13 7.10
C TYR A 104 -0.71 -3.29 6.95
N PHE A 105 -0.30 -4.41 6.36
CA PHE A 105 -1.15 -5.59 6.26
C PHE A 105 -1.46 -6.16 7.65
N LEU A 106 -0.43 -6.29 8.49
CA LEU A 106 -0.55 -6.77 9.87
C LEU A 106 -1.45 -5.84 10.70
N TYR A 107 -1.31 -4.52 10.54
CA TYR A 107 -2.15 -3.53 11.21
C TYR A 107 -3.64 -3.80 11.00
N TRP A 108 -4.07 -3.99 9.75
CA TRP A 108 -5.47 -4.29 9.45
C TRP A 108 -5.88 -5.68 9.89
N ILE A 109 -5.02 -6.68 9.73
CA ILE A 109 -5.34 -8.07 10.11
C ILE A 109 -5.51 -8.20 11.64
N GLU A 110 -4.70 -7.51 12.45
CA GLU A 110 -4.89 -7.44 13.90
C GLU A 110 -6.25 -6.82 14.26
N ARG A 111 -6.64 -5.74 13.57
CA ARG A 111 -7.95 -5.11 13.76
C ARG A 111 -9.09 -6.03 13.34
N PHE A 112 -8.95 -6.74 12.23
CA PHE A 112 -9.95 -7.71 11.78
C PHE A 112 -10.15 -8.79 12.83
N LYS A 113 -9.08 -9.33 13.40
CA LYS A 113 -9.15 -10.30 14.50
C LYS A 113 -9.80 -9.69 15.75
N SER A 114 -9.40 -8.47 16.14
CA SER A 114 -9.91 -7.78 17.34
C SER A 114 -11.41 -7.50 17.26
N ASP A 115 -11.89 -7.02 16.11
CA ASP A 115 -13.30 -6.63 15.91
C ASP A 115 -14.19 -7.80 15.45
N GLY A 116 -13.63 -9.01 15.32
CA GLY A 116 -14.37 -10.16 14.82
C GLY A 116 -14.72 -10.08 13.33
N THR A 117 -13.99 -9.27 12.55
CA THR A 117 -14.24 -9.07 11.11
C THR A 117 -13.62 -10.21 10.32
N LYS A 118 -14.46 -11.07 9.75
CA LYS A 118 -14.01 -12.28 9.05
C LYS A 118 -14.42 -12.27 7.57
N PRO A 119 -13.56 -11.79 6.64
CA PRO A 119 -13.80 -11.93 5.21
C PRO A 119 -13.72 -13.41 4.77
N ASP A 120 -14.28 -13.71 3.59
CA ASP A 120 -14.27 -15.08 3.04
C ASP A 120 -12.90 -15.42 2.39
N PHE A 121 -12.14 -14.40 1.99
CA PHE A 121 -10.78 -14.56 1.50
C PHE A 121 -9.92 -13.30 1.73
N VAL A 122 -8.62 -13.51 2.00
CA VAL A 122 -7.62 -12.44 2.07
C VAL A 122 -6.49 -12.68 1.07
N LEU A 123 -6.22 -11.68 0.23
CA LEU A 123 -5.06 -11.66 -0.66
C LEU A 123 -4.02 -10.66 -0.14
N LEU A 124 -2.77 -11.10 -0.03
CA LEU A 124 -1.65 -10.29 0.44
C LEU A 124 -0.62 -10.10 -0.68
N ASP A 125 -0.19 -8.87 -0.92
CA ASP A 125 0.94 -8.63 -1.84
C ASP A 125 2.24 -9.19 -1.24
N GLN A 126 3.07 -9.76 -2.10
CA GLN A 126 4.36 -10.33 -1.77
C GLN A 126 5.36 -10.00 -2.90
N SER A 127 5.38 -8.74 -3.32
CA SER A 127 6.33 -8.26 -4.33
C SER A 127 7.74 -8.09 -3.75
N LEU A 128 8.77 -8.22 -4.59
CA LEU A 128 10.17 -8.23 -4.16
C LEU A 128 10.61 -6.90 -3.50
N GLU A 129 10.09 -5.79 -4.02
CA GLU A 129 10.45 -4.42 -3.66
C GLU A 129 10.05 -4.07 -2.23
N ILE A 130 8.94 -4.63 -1.72
CA ILE A 130 8.46 -4.38 -0.34
C ILE A 130 9.42 -4.95 0.71
N TYR A 131 10.34 -5.84 0.29
CA TYR A 131 11.33 -6.47 1.15
C TYR A 131 12.74 -5.91 0.97
N ASN A 132 12.93 -4.76 0.30
CA ASN A 132 14.22 -4.07 0.35
C ASN A 132 14.27 -3.13 1.55
N LYS A 133 15.21 -3.36 2.47
CA LYS A 133 15.48 -2.49 3.63
C LYS A 133 16.32 -1.26 3.26
N THR A 134 17.04 -1.31 2.15
CA THR A 134 18.02 -0.28 1.77
C THR A 134 17.73 0.34 0.40
N PRO A 135 16.49 0.74 0.07
CA PRO A 135 16.24 1.47 -1.15
C PRO A 135 16.88 2.87 -1.08
N VAL A 136 17.30 3.39 -2.23
CA VAL A 136 17.76 4.79 -2.33
C VAL A 136 16.57 5.74 -2.14
N LEU A 137 15.40 5.35 -2.67
CA LEU A 137 14.14 6.05 -2.49
C LEU A 137 13.25 5.26 -1.53
N ALA A 138 13.26 5.64 -0.24
CA ALA A 138 12.38 5.08 0.77
C ALA A 138 10.92 5.56 0.58
N LEU A 139 9.98 4.62 0.74
CA LEU A 139 8.54 4.88 0.71
C LEU A 139 8.01 4.94 2.14
N ASP A 140 7.90 6.14 2.69
CA ASP A 140 7.50 6.34 4.08
C ASP A 140 5.98 6.47 4.24
N GLU A 141 5.17 6.40 3.17
CA GLU A 141 3.74 6.73 3.25
C GLU A 141 2.97 5.85 4.22
N VAL A 142 3.29 4.56 4.32
CA VAL A 142 2.70 3.65 5.30
C VAL A 142 3.02 4.09 6.72
N LEU A 143 4.29 4.36 7.02
CA LEU A 143 4.71 4.83 8.34
C LEU A 143 4.02 6.13 8.73
N ILE A 144 3.72 7.01 7.75
CA ILE A 144 3.16 8.33 8.01
C ILE A 144 1.63 8.32 8.12
N TYR A 145 0.96 7.57 7.23
CA TYR A 145 -0.49 7.67 7.02
C TYR A 145 -1.23 6.35 7.29
N GLY A 146 -0.53 5.22 7.27
CA GLY A 146 -1.15 3.89 7.27
C GLY A 146 -1.20 3.19 8.63
N LEU A 147 -0.41 3.63 9.61
CA LEU A 147 -0.30 2.96 10.91
C LEU A 147 -0.78 3.86 12.05
N SER A 148 -1.46 3.27 13.03
CA SER A 148 -1.74 3.97 14.29
C SER A 148 -0.50 4.03 15.19
N THR A 149 -0.46 5.04 16.06
CA THR A 149 0.62 5.18 17.06
C THR A 149 0.69 3.97 17.99
N ASP A 150 -0.46 3.46 18.44
CA ASP A 150 -0.53 2.26 19.28
C ASP A 150 0.10 1.04 18.58
N PHE A 151 -0.28 0.77 17.33
CA PHE A 151 0.28 -0.34 16.57
C PHE A 151 1.78 -0.21 16.40
N PHE A 152 2.24 0.97 15.98
CA PHE A 152 3.66 1.24 15.79
C PHE A 152 4.45 1.00 17.07
N PHE A 153 3.98 1.48 18.22
CA PHE A 153 4.67 1.28 19.50
C PHE A 153 4.54 -0.13 20.06
N ARG A 154 3.51 -0.91 19.72
CA ARG A 154 3.46 -2.35 20.05
C ARG A 154 4.50 -3.16 19.27
N HIS A 155 4.79 -2.73 18.04
CA HIS A 155 5.73 -3.38 17.12
C HIS A 155 7.07 -2.65 16.97
N TRP A 156 7.40 -1.70 17.85
CA TRP A 156 8.52 -0.76 17.66
C TRP A 156 9.88 -1.44 17.43
N THR A 157 10.08 -2.63 18.00
CA THR A 157 11.31 -3.43 17.85
C THR A 157 11.53 -3.97 16.44
N ARG A 158 10.50 -3.92 15.59
CA ARG A 158 10.55 -4.34 14.18
C ARG A 158 11.03 -3.22 13.26
N TYR A 159 11.04 -1.97 13.72
CA TYR A 159 11.48 -0.82 12.95
C TYR A 159 12.92 -0.41 13.32
N SER A 160 13.61 0.18 12.35
CA SER A 160 14.91 0.82 12.53
C SER A 160 14.79 2.13 13.32
N ARG A 161 15.93 2.65 13.78
CA ARG A 161 15.97 3.96 14.48
C ARG A 161 15.59 5.10 13.53
N GLU A 162 15.95 4.96 12.27
CA GLU A 162 15.63 5.88 11.19
C GLU A 162 14.11 5.93 10.97
N GLU A 163 13.45 4.77 10.84
CA GLU A 163 12.00 4.68 10.70
C GLU A 163 11.27 5.20 11.95
N LEU A 164 11.77 4.90 13.15
CA LEU A 164 11.25 5.47 14.41
C LEU A 164 11.36 7.01 14.42
N SER A 165 12.49 7.56 13.98
CA SER A 165 12.69 9.00 13.87
C SER A 165 11.75 9.62 12.84
N VAL A 166 11.57 8.99 11.67
CA VAL A 166 10.63 9.41 10.63
C VAL A 166 9.19 9.38 11.16
N PHE A 167 8.79 8.30 11.82
CA PHE A 167 7.47 8.15 12.42
C PHE A 167 7.18 9.27 13.41
N ILE A 168 8.03 9.43 14.44
CA ILE A 168 7.85 10.44 15.48
C ILE A 168 7.86 11.84 14.90
N SER A 169 8.86 12.17 14.07
CA SER A 169 9.02 13.53 13.54
C SER A 169 7.86 13.96 12.65
N LYS A 170 7.38 13.09 11.74
CA LYS A 170 6.28 13.41 10.82
C LYS A 170 4.90 13.36 11.49
N HIS A 171 4.74 12.63 12.60
CA HIS A 171 3.52 12.68 13.42
C HIS A 171 3.46 13.92 14.32
N LEU A 172 4.60 14.36 14.86
CA LEU A 172 4.66 15.55 15.71
C LEU A 172 4.61 16.85 14.90
N PHE A 173 5.37 16.91 13.80
CA PHE A 173 5.51 18.11 12.95
C PHE A 173 4.93 17.88 11.56
N HIS A 174 3.68 18.27 11.37
CA HIS A 174 2.99 18.19 10.09
C HIS A 174 3.62 19.08 9.02
N THR A 175 4.26 20.19 9.39
CA THR A 175 5.03 21.01 8.42
C THR A 175 6.23 20.25 7.87
N TYR A 176 6.84 19.34 8.65
CA TYR A 176 7.91 18.46 8.16
C TYR A 176 7.35 17.35 7.25
N ARG A 177 6.17 16.82 7.58
CA ARG A 177 5.43 15.83 6.79
C ARG A 177 5.00 16.39 5.43
N ASP A 178 4.27 17.49 5.44
CA ASP A 178 3.55 18.04 4.29
C ASP A 178 4.39 19.04 3.50
N ARG A 179 5.44 19.60 4.12
CA ARG A 179 6.41 20.54 3.53
C ARG A 179 5.75 21.69 2.76
N PRO A 180 4.82 22.44 3.39
CA PRO A 180 4.09 23.51 2.72
C PRO A 180 5.05 24.52 2.10
N LYS A 181 4.90 24.77 0.80
CA LYS A 181 5.74 25.72 0.06
C LYS A 181 5.03 27.07 -0.04
N LEU A 182 5.65 28.12 0.51
CA LEU A 182 5.07 29.47 0.51
C LEU A 182 4.72 29.98 -0.89
N TRP A 183 5.55 29.67 -1.89
CA TRP A 183 5.26 30.05 -3.29
C TRP A 183 3.97 29.40 -3.81
N ARG A 184 3.70 28.14 -3.43
CA ARG A 184 2.49 27.41 -3.82
C ARG A 184 1.26 27.98 -3.13
N ILE A 185 1.39 28.29 -1.83
CA ILE A 185 0.33 28.94 -1.06
C ILE A 185 -0.02 30.28 -1.71
N SER A 186 0.99 31.11 -2.01
CA SER A 186 0.80 32.41 -2.67
C SER A 186 0.08 32.25 -4.02
N GLU A 187 0.54 31.32 -4.87
CA GLU A 187 -0.10 31.01 -6.15
C GLU A 187 -1.57 30.59 -5.98
N ARG A 188 -1.87 29.72 -5.01
CA ARG A 188 -3.24 29.23 -4.75
C ARG A 188 -4.14 30.22 -4.02
N MET A 189 -3.59 31.27 -3.40
CA MET A 189 -4.36 32.37 -2.81
C MET A 189 -4.77 33.42 -3.85
N GLN A 190 -4.03 33.55 -4.95
CA GLN A 190 -4.36 34.47 -6.05
C GLN A 190 -5.68 34.08 -6.76
N ASN A 191 -6.21 34.98 -7.59
CA ASN A 191 -7.40 34.75 -8.43
C ASN A 191 -8.59 34.16 -7.67
N SER A 192 -8.94 34.76 -6.51
CA SER A 192 -10.04 34.31 -5.66
C SER A 192 -9.95 32.82 -5.25
N SER A 193 -8.71 32.33 -5.13
CA SER A 193 -8.36 30.96 -4.77
C SER A 193 -8.90 29.89 -5.72
N ALA A 194 -9.03 30.21 -7.01
CA ALA A 194 -9.52 29.28 -8.03
C ALA A 194 -8.73 27.97 -8.07
N LEU A 195 -7.40 28.03 -7.98
CA LEU A 195 -6.54 26.82 -7.99
C LEU A 195 -6.70 25.97 -6.71
N ALA A 196 -6.93 26.59 -5.56
CA ALA A 196 -7.24 25.86 -4.33
C ALA A 196 -8.57 25.09 -4.46
N LYS A 197 -9.60 25.74 -5.04
CA LYS A 197 -10.91 25.12 -5.31
C LYS A 197 -10.83 23.95 -6.28
N VAL A 198 -9.96 24.02 -7.29
CA VAL A 198 -9.69 22.89 -8.20
C VAL A 198 -9.13 21.70 -7.43
N TYR A 199 -8.18 21.93 -6.53
CA TYR A 199 -7.62 20.87 -5.69
C TYR A 199 -8.67 20.32 -4.71
N GLU A 200 -9.46 21.18 -4.06
CA GLU A 200 -10.57 20.79 -3.18
C GLU A 200 -11.58 19.88 -3.92
N ALA A 201 -12.00 20.27 -5.13
CA ALA A 201 -12.88 19.46 -5.97
C ALA A 201 -12.24 18.11 -6.33
N ALA A 202 -10.92 18.07 -6.58
CA ALA A 202 -10.21 16.82 -6.82
C ALA A 202 -10.19 15.89 -5.59
N VAL A 203 -10.01 16.45 -4.38
CA VAL A 203 -10.09 15.69 -3.11
C VAL A 203 -11.47 15.05 -2.97
N GLN A 204 -12.54 15.83 -3.14
CA GLN A 204 -13.91 15.32 -3.03
C GLN A 204 -14.22 14.25 -4.08
N LYS A 205 -13.78 14.46 -5.32
CA LYS A 205 -13.93 13.47 -6.41
C LYS A 205 -13.23 12.15 -6.03
N VAL A 206 -11.98 12.21 -5.57
CA VAL A 206 -11.21 11.01 -5.21
C VAL A 206 -11.82 10.27 -4.02
N LEU A 207 -12.23 10.97 -2.95
CA LEU A 207 -12.88 10.35 -1.80
C LEU A 207 -14.21 9.68 -2.18
N THR A 208 -15.01 10.34 -3.01
CA THR A 208 -16.27 9.77 -3.51
C THR A 208 -15.99 8.49 -4.29
N MET A 209 -15.01 8.51 -5.19
CA MET A 209 -14.63 7.33 -5.99
C MET A 209 -14.07 6.20 -5.13
N LEU A 210 -13.19 6.49 -4.18
CA LEU A 210 -12.64 5.49 -3.25
C LEU A 210 -13.76 4.81 -2.45
N LYS A 211 -14.78 5.55 -2.04
CA LYS A 211 -15.96 4.97 -1.38
C LYS A 211 -16.78 4.12 -2.34
N GLU A 212 -17.06 4.67 -3.52
CA GLU A 212 -17.91 4.06 -4.54
C GLU A 212 -17.35 2.75 -5.14
N ASP A 213 -16.03 2.69 -5.33
CA ASP A 213 -15.28 1.56 -5.88
C ASP A 213 -14.54 0.76 -4.79
N ARG A 214 -15.01 0.83 -3.54
CA ARG A 214 -14.54 0.00 -2.40
C ARG A 214 -13.01 -0.01 -2.25
N GLY A 215 -12.42 1.17 -2.27
CA GLY A 215 -11.01 1.43 -1.99
C GLY A 215 -10.11 1.49 -3.22
N SER A 216 -10.65 1.30 -4.43
CA SER A 216 -9.90 1.45 -5.68
C SER A 216 -9.87 2.90 -6.18
N THR A 217 -8.71 3.29 -6.71
CA THR A 217 -8.50 4.60 -7.34
C THR A 217 -8.99 4.60 -8.80
N PRO A 218 -9.55 5.72 -9.29
CA PRO A 218 -9.94 5.90 -10.68
C PRO A 218 -8.82 5.67 -11.69
N ARG A 219 -9.14 4.92 -12.74
CA ARG A 219 -8.25 4.62 -13.87
C ARG A 219 -7.96 5.82 -14.78
N ASP A 220 -8.91 6.76 -14.90
CA ASP A 220 -8.84 7.95 -15.75
C ASP A 220 -7.78 8.96 -15.30
N LEU A 221 -7.29 8.86 -14.06
CA LEU A 221 -6.26 9.75 -13.52
C LEU A 221 -4.82 9.27 -13.79
N VAL A 222 -4.65 8.10 -14.40
CA VAL A 222 -3.33 7.47 -14.57
C VAL A 222 -2.92 7.48 -16.03
N LYS A 223 -1.61 7.68 -16.27
CA LYS A 223 -1.02 7.59 -17.60
C LYS A 223 -1.36 6.23 -18.23
N GLN A 224 -1.80 6.26 -19.49
CA GLN A 224 -2.30 5.06 -20.15
C GLN A 224 -1.19 4.04 -20.43
N LYS A 225 -0.06 4.45 -21.01
CA LYS A 225 1.00 3.52 -21.40
C LYS A 225 2.34 4.24 -21.65
N HIS A 226 3.45 3.56 -21.38
CA HIS A 226 4.80 3.90 -21.85
C HIS A 226 5.12 3.15 -23.16
N THR A 227 5.94 3.74 -24.03
CA THR A 227 6.53 2.98 -25.15
C THR A 227 7.56 1.98 -24.63
N ASP A 228 7.92 0.99 -25.44
CA ASP A 228 8.89 -0.03 -25.04
C ASP A 228 10.25 0.59 -24.70
N GLU A 229 10.71 1.60 -25.44
CA GLU A 229 11.95 2.33 -25.16
C GLU A 229 11.87 3.09 -23.84
N GLN A 230 10.74 3.76 -23.58
CA GLN A 230 10.49 4.46 -22.31
C GLN A 230 10.48 3.48 -21.14
N LEU A 231 9.91 2.28 -21.31
CA LEU A 231 9.90 1.24 -20.28
C LEU A 231 11.30 0.74 -19.97
N VAL A 232 12.15 0.49 -20.97
CA VAL A 232 13.54 0.06 -20.75
C VAL A 232 14.31 1.10 -19.94
N GLN A 233 14.25 2.38 -20.34
CA GLN A 233 14.96 3.45 -19.65
C GLN A 233 14.43 3.67 -18.23
N ALA A 234 13.11 3.67 -18.05
CA ALA A 234 12.49 3.79 -16.73
C ALA A 234 12.85 2.60 -15.83
N SER A 235 12.93 1.38 -16.38
CA SER A 235 13.25 0.16 -15.61
C SER A 235 14.62 0.25 -14.93
N GLU A 236 15.63 0.79 -15.62
CA GLU A 236 16.97 1.00 -15.03
C GLU A 236 16.93 2.05 -13.91
N THR A 237 16.12 3.09 -14.06
CA THR A 237 15.96 4.16 -13.07
C THR A 237 15.26 3.64 -11.81
N ASP A 238 14.15 2.92 -11.99
CA ASP A 238 13.38 2.33 -10.89
C ASP A 238 14.19 1.24 -10.19
N PHE A 239 14.92 0.41 -10.94
CA PHE A 239 15.79 -0.60 -10.36
C PHE A 239 16.87 0.04 -9.48
N SER A 240 17.49 1.10 -9.98
CA SER A 240 18.51 1.84 -9.23
C SER A 240 17.94 2.51 -7.98
N SER A 241 16.67 2.95 -8.02
CA SER A 241 16.02 3.65 -6.92
C SER A 241 15.55 2.71 -5.81
N TYR A 242 14.96 1.58 -6.19
CA TYR A 242 14.25 0.69 -5.27
C TYR A 242 15.00 -0.59 -4.93
N LEU A 243 15.98 -1.02 -5.73
CA LEU A 243 16.61 -2.35 -5.60
C LEU A 243 18.15 -2.31 -5.58
N LYS A 244 18.77 -1.14 -5.60
CA LYS A 244 20.23 -0.99 -5.53
C LYS A 244 20.64 0.01 -4.44
N PRO A 245 21.22 -0.44 -3.31
CA PRO A 245 21.53 -1.82 -2.93
C PRO A 245 20.28 -2.64 -2.53
N TYR A 246 20.42 -3.96 -2.38
CA TYR A 246 19.33 -4.83 -1.93
C TYR A 246 19.69 -5.58 -0.65
N THR A 247 19.06 -5.20 0.45
CA THR A 247 19.15 -5.92 1.72
C THR A 247 17.78 -6.44 2.10
N PHE A 248 17.63 -7.75 2.25
CA PHE A 248 16.34 -8.33 2.57
C PHE A 248 15.82 -7.84 3.93
N HIS A 249 14.58 -7.35 3.95
CA HIS A 249 13.97 -6.76 5.14
C HIS A 249 13.33 -7.84 6.02
N THR A 250 14.14 -8.52 6.82
CA THR A 250 13.67 -9.61 7.70
C THR A 250 12.51 -9.20 8.61
N ASN A 251 12.55 -8.01 9.22
CA ASN A 251 11.46 -7.59 10.12
C ASN A 251 10.11 -7.41 9.41
N MET A 252 10.08 -6.84 8.19
CA MET A 252 8.86 -6.76 7.38
C MET A 252 8.38 -8.15 6.97
N PHE A 253 9.31 -9.05 6.66
CA PHE A 253 8.94 -10.44 6.40
C PHE A 253 8.35 -11.14 7.63
N GLU A 254 8.85 -10.88 8.83
CA GLU A 254 8.24 -11.40 10.05
C GLU A 254 6.82 -10.85 10.27
N MET A 255 6.54 -9.59 9.91
CA MET A 255 5.17 -9.04 9.96
C MET A 255 4.23 -9.71 8.94
N GLN A 256 4.74 -10.10 7.77
CA GLN A 256 4.01 -10.93 6.81
C GLN A 256 3.68 -12.32 7.42
N LYS A 257 4.65 -12.93 8.13
CA LYS A 257 4.42 -14.20 8.83
C LYS A 257 3.38 -14.06 9.94
N ASP A 258 3.44 -12.98 10.72
CA ASP A 258 2.48 -12.69 11.78
C ASP A 258 1.06 -12.54 11.21
N SER A 259 0.93 -11.85 10.08
CA SER A 259 -0.33 -11.72 9.33
C SER A 259 -0.90 -13.08 8.95
N ILE A 260 -0.08 -13.94 8.35
CA ILE A 260 -0.47 -15.28 7.92
C ILE A 260 -0.80 -16.19 9.12
N HIS A 261 -0.04 -16.09 10.20
CA HIS A 261 -0.31 -16.82 11.43
C HIS A 261 -1.68 -16.45 12.01
N ILE A 262 -2.02 -15.15 12.04
CA ILE A 262 -3.32 -14.67 12.48
C ILE A 262 -4.43 -15.20 11.57
N LEU A 263 -4.30 -15.09 10.25
CA LEU A 263 -5.32 -15.54 9.30
C LEU A 263 -5.61 -17.04 9.45
N LYS A 264 -4.56 -17.86 9.60
CA LYS A 264 -4.69 -19.30 9.89
C LYS A 264 -5.40 -19.57 11.21
N GLY A 265 -4.92 -18.97 12.31
CA GLY A 265 -5.53 -19.15 13.63
C GLY A 265 -6.98 -18.67 13.68
N TYR A 266 -7.34 -17.71 12.83
CA TYR A 266 -8.69 -17.17 12.71
C TYR A 266 -9.55 -17.88 11.64
N ASN A 267 -9.02 -18.93 11.01
CA ASN A 267 -9.66 -19.72 9.96
C ASN A 267 -10.19 -18.85 8.80
N VAL A 268 -9.38 -17.88 8.35
CA VAL A 268 -9.62 -17.07 7.16
C VAL A 268 -8.75 -17.60 6.02
N PRO A 269 -9.36 -18.12 4.93
CA PRO A 269 -8.61 -18.52 3.75
C PRO A 269 -7.81 -17.36 3.16
N TYR A 270 -6.60 -17.64 2.70
CA TYR A 270 -5.71 -16.61 2.17
C TYR A 270 -4.76 -17.12 1.10
N ALA A 271 -4.18 -16.20 0.33
CA ALA A 271 -3.05 -16.43 -0.56
C ALA A 271 -2.16 -15.19 -0.61
N THR A 272 -0.98 -15.36 -1.20
CA THR A 272 -0.06 -14.27 -1.51
C THR A 272 0.06 -14.11 -3.02
N ILE A 273 0.29 -12.89 -3.49
CA ILE A 273 0.43 -12.58 -4.92
C ILE A 273 1.68 -11.75 -5.17
N TRP A 274 2.41 -12.08 -6.23
CA TRP A 274 3.41 -11.19 -6.80
C TRP A 274 2.88 -10.62 -8.09
N VAL A 275 2.51 -9.35 -8.04
CA VAL A 275 1.91 -8.63 -9.16
C VAL A 275 2.93 -8.47 -10.29
N LYS A 276 2.44 -8.55 -11.53
CA LYS A 276 3.28 -8.47 -12.72
C LYS A 276 3.93 -7.09 -12.84
N VAL A 277 5.21 -7.08 -13.18
CA VAL A 277 5.96 -5.89 -13.58
C VAL A 277 6.39 -6.00 -15.05
N ALA A 278 6.85 -4.88 -15.63
CA ALA A 278 7.28 -4.86 -17.02
C ALA A 278 8.43 -5.85 -17.25
N ARG A 279 8.42 -6.56 -18.39
CA ARG A 279 9.48 -7.52 -18.75
C ARG A 279 10.90 -6.95 -18.63
N PRO A 280 11.23 -5.75 -19.14
CA PRO A 280 12.57 -5.19 -18.95
C PRO A 280 12.92 -5.01 -17.46
N TYR A 281 11.96 -4.66 -16.60
CA TYR A 281 12.19 -4.50 -15.17
C TYR A 281 12.39 -5.83 -14.45
N PHE A 282 11.52 -6.81 -14.72
CA PHE A 282 11.64 -8.18 -14.22
C PHE A 282 12.97 -8.82 -14.62
N ASN A 283 13.46 -8.57 -15.84
CA ASN A 283 14.76 -9.07 -16.30
C ASN A 283 15.91 -8.53 -15.44
N LEU A 284 15.84 -7.28 -14.96
CA LEU A 284 16.85 -6.73 -14.07
C LEU A 284 16.86 -7.45 -12.71
N TYR A 285 15.71 -7.90 -12.21
CA TYR A 285 15.65 -8.66 -10.96
C TYR A 285 16.46 -9.95 -11.03
N MET A 286 16.49 -10.57 -12.21
CA MET A 286 17.13 -11.86 -12.47
C MET A 286 18.59 -11.73 -12.89
N THR A 287 19.00 -10.60 -13.46
CA THR A 287 20.31 -10.47 -14.15
C THR A 287 21.24 -9.44 -13.51
N ARG A 288 20.70 -8.40 -12.87
CA ARG A 288 21.51 -7.31 -12.33
C ARG A 288 21.96 -7.62 -10.91
N LYS A 289 23.26 -7.86 -10.74
CA LYS A 289 23.88 -7.99 -9.42
C LYS A 289 23.98 -6.63 -8.73
N VAL A 290 23.68 -6.61 -7.45
CA VAL A 290 23.76 -5.46 -6.55
C VAL A 290 24.49 -5.86 -5.27
N GLU A 291 24.91 -4.88 -4.50
CA GLU A 291 25.44 -5.13 -3.15
C GLU A 291 24.31 -5.65 -2.25
N THR A 292 24.56 -6.77 -1.59
CA THR A 292 23.68 -7.41 -0.60
C THR A 292 24.47 -7.75 0.66
N SER A 293 23.78 -8.14 1.73
CA SER A 293 24.42 -8.65 2.95
C SER A 293 25.30 -9.89 2.74
N GLU A 294 25.11 -10.61 1.63
CA GLU A 294 25.83 -11.84 1.29
C GLU A 294 26.80 -11.64 0.10
N GLY A 295 27.13 -10.39 -0.23
CA GLY A 295 27.98 -10.03 -1.37
C GLY A 295 27.19 -9.67 -2.64
N LEU A 296 27.82 -9.74 -3.80
CA LEU A 296 27.19 -9.38 -5.08
C LEU A 296 26.24 -10.48 -5.57
N LYS A 297 24.94 -10.26 -5.39
CA LYS A 297 23.84 -11.14 -5.82
C LYS A 297 22.77 -10.33 -6.54
N THR A 298 21.94 -10.99 -7.32
CA THR A 298 20.72 -10.38 -7.84
C THR A 298 19.67 -10.32 -6.71
N PRO A 299 18.73 -9.36 -6.73
CA PRO A 299 17.66 -9.33 -5.74
C PRO A 299 16.86 -10.64 -5.69
N MET A 300 16.70 -11.32 -6.82
CA MET A 300 16.01 -12.60 -6.89
C MET A 300 16.76 -13.76 -6.25
N GLU A 301 18.09 -13.81 -6.38
CA GLU A 301 18.93 -14.81 -5.69
C GLU A 301 18.79 -14.72 -4.16
N VAL A 302 18.46 -13.54 -3.63
CA VAL A 302 18.21 -13.32 -2.19
C VAL A 302 16.76 -13.61 -1.82
N TRP A 303 15.81 -13.01 -2.54
CA TRP A 303 14.40 -13.00 -2.15
C TRP A 303 13.69 -14.35 -2.38
N LYS A 304 13.91 -14.97 -3.54
CA LYS A 304 13.16 -16.16 -3.98
C LYS A 304 13.30 -17.35 -3.01
N PRO A 305 14.52 -17.75 -2.57
CA PRO A 305 14.66 -18.89 -1.66
C PRO A 305 13.96 -18.69 -0.31
N ILE A 306 13.92 -17.46 0.20
CA ILE A 306 13.28 -17.12 1.48
C ILE A 306 11.76 -17.29 1.36
N VAL A 307 11.18 -16.75 0.29
CA VAL A 307 9.74 -16.81 0.05
C VAL A 307 9.27 -18.22 -0.31
N GLU A 308 10.02 -18.96 -1.15
CA GLU A 308 9.68 -20.34 -1.49
C GLU A 308 9.71 -21.25 -0.26
N LYS A 309 10.76 -21.14 0.57
CA LYS A 309 10.85 -21.90 1.83
C LYS A 309 9.65 -21.61 2.72
N PHE A 310 9.32 -20.33 2.91
CA PHE A 310 8.18 -19.93 3.71
C PHE A 310 6.85 -20.47 3.17
N ASN A 311 6.61 -20.36 1.86
CA ASN A 311 5.38 -20.85 1.24
C ASN A 311 5.25 -22.38 1.38
N GLN A 312 6.35 -23.12 1.25
CA GLN A 312 6.37 -24.58 1.47
C GLN A 312 6.07 -24.93 2.94
N GLU A 313 6.77 -24.31 3.89
CA GLU A 313 6.59 -24.57 5.33
C GLU A 313 5.19 -24.21 5.82
N THR A 314 4.56 -23.20 5.21
CA THR A 314 3.23 -22.75 5.58
C THR A 314 2.11 -23.30 4.69
N GLY A 315 2.41 -23.97 3.58
CA GLY A 315 1.39 -24.30 2.58
C GLY A 315 0.68 -23.07 2.01
N THR A 316 1.32 -21.90 2.06
CA THR A 316 0.74 -20.66 1.53
C THR A 316 0.75 -20.70 0.01
N ALA A 317 -0.42 -20.56 -0.61
CA ALA A 317 -0.52 -20.42 -2.05
C ALA A 317 0.15 -19.10 -2.49
N PHE A 318 1.03 -19.20 -3.49
CA PHE A 318 1.75 -18.05 -4.06
C PHE A 318 1.39 -17.88 -5.53
N TRP A 319 0.65 -16.82 -5.83
CA TRP A 319 0.21 -16.48 -7.17
C TRP A 319 1.25 -15.59 -7.84
N ASN A 320 2.18 -16.19 -8.56
CA ASN A 320 3.23 -15.45 -9.27
C ASN A 320 2.76 -15.00 -10.67
N MET A 321 2.25 -13.78 -10.80
CA MET A 321 1.82 -13.25 -12.10
C MET A 321 2.97 -13.01 -13.08
N ASN A 322 4.21 -12.88 -12.58
CA ASN A 322 5.36 -12.62 -13.45
C ASN A 322 5.73 -13.83 -14.30
N GLU A 323 5.40 -15.04 -13.84
CA GLU A 323 5.76 -16.31 -14.49
C GLU A 323 4.52 -17.15 -14.86
N ASP A 324 3.30 -16.68 -14.59
CA ASP A 324 2.08 -17.42 -14.92
C ASP A 324 1.75 -17.35 -16.42
N PRO A 325 1.76 -18.49 -17.14
CA PRO A 325 1.50 -18.52 -18.59
C PRO A 325 0.05 -18.16 -18.96
N LYS A 326 -0.88 -18.17 -17.98
CA LYS A 326 -2.28 -17.80 -18.20
C LYS A 326 -2.51 -16.28 -18.12
N TYR A 327 -1.50 -15.48 -17.74
CA TYR A 327 -1.61 -14.03 -17.67
C TYR A 327 -0.85 -13.33 -18.81
N ASN A 328 -1.57 -12.62 -19.69
CA ASN A 328 -1.05 -12.16 -20.98
C ASN A 328 -1.05 -10.64 -21.20
N CYS A 329 -1.48 -9.82 -20.22
CA CYS A 329 -1.44 -8.37 -20.41
C CYS A 329 0.00 -7.84 -20.21
N GLU A 330 0.52 -7.15 -21.23
CA GLU A 330 1.90 -6.61 -21.26
C GLU A 330 1.90 -5.08 -21.49
N GLU A 331 0.87 -4.38 -21.03
CA GLU A 331 0.82 -2.91 -21.07
C GLU A 331 1.15 -2.30 -19.71
N PHE A 332 2.05 -1.32 -19.70
CA PHE A 332 2.60 -0.74 -18.48
C PHE A 332 2.57 0.79 -18.53
N ALA A 333 2.12 1.40 -17.44
CA ALA A 333 2.15 2.85 -17.24
C ALA A 333 3.55 3.30 -16.80
N ASP A 334 4.28 2.43 -16.12
CA ASP A 334 5.69 2.54 -15.75
C ASP A 334 6.26 1.12 -15.49
N PRO A 335 7.55 0.93 -15.22
CA PRO A 335 8.15 -0.40 -15.01
C PRO A 335 7.46 -1.26 -13.95
N GLY A 336 6.99 -0.65 -12.86
CA GLY A 336 6.37 -1.33 -11.72
C GLY A 336 4.85 -1.46 -11.83
N HIS A 337 4.17 -0.60 -12.59
CA HIS A 337 2.71 -0.49 -12.64
C HIS A 337 2.15 -0.78 -14.03
N MET A 338 1.21 -1.73 -14.07
CA MET A 338 0.45 -2.03 -15.28
C MET A 338 -0.39 -0.83 -15.73
N SER A 339 -0.64 -0.76 -17.04
CA SER A 339 -1.57 0.18 -17.65
C SER A 339 -2.97 0.01 -17.06
N PRO A 340 -3.76 1.09 -16.94
CA PRO A 340 -5.20 1.01 -16.61
C PRO A 340 -5.99 -0.01 -17.44
N ASN A 341 -5.56 -0.32 -18.67
CA ASN A 341 -6.18 -1.31 -19.56
C ASN A 341 -6.00 -2.75 -19.07
N CYS A 342 -4.95 -3.05 -18.31
CA CYS A 342 -4.67 -4.40 -17.82
C CYS A 342 -5.47 -4.76 -16.55
N PHE A 343 -6.04 -3.78 -15.85
CA PHE A 343 -6.70 -4.03 -14.56
C PHE A 343 -7.96 -4.93 -14.65
N PRO A 344 -8.80 -4.86 -15.70
CA PRO A 344 -9.85 -5.85 -15.89
C PRO A 344 -9.33 -7.29 -15.99
N VAL A 345 -8.23 -7.52 -16.70
CA VAL A 345 -7.59 -8.84 -16.86
C VAL A 345 -6.88 -9.27 -15.58
N PHE A 346 -6.24 -8.33 -14.87
CA PHE A 346 -5.65 -8.56 -13.55
C PHE A 346 -6.70 -9.01 -12.53
N GLY A 347 -7.83 -8.32 -12.44
CA GLY A 347 -8.88 -8.74 -11.54
C GLY A 347 -9.45 -10.12 -11.91
N ASP A 348 -9.66 -10.42 -13.19
CA ASP A 348 -10.09 -11.77 -13.62
C ASP A 348 -9.10 -12.86 -13.25
N TYR A 349 -7.80 -12.57 -13.37
CA TYR A 349 -6.76 -13.49 -12.92
C TYR A 349 -6.90 -13.84 -11.44
N ILE A 350 -7.14 -12.84 -10.58
CA ILE A 350 -7.35 -13.04 -9.14
C ILE A 350 -8.54 -13.96 -8.88
N PHE A 351 -9.70 -13.67 -9.50
CA PHE A 351 -10.91 -14.48 -9.28
C PHE A 351 -10.78 -15.89 -9.84
N LYS A 352 -10.11 -16.08 -10.99
CA LYS A 352 -9.80 -17.41 -11.50
C LYS A 352 -8.90 -18.20 -10.54
N LYS A 353 -7.87 -17.57 -9.96
CA LYS A 353 -7.01 -18.22 -8.96
C LYS A 353 -7.75 -18.57 -7.68
N LEU A 354 -8.69 -17.73 -7.29
CA LEU A 354 -9.57 -17.97 -6.15
C LEU A 354 -10.42 -19.23 -6.36
N GLU A 355 -10.98 -19.41 -7.57
CA GLU A 355 -11.74 -20.62 -7.94
C GLU A 355 -10.86 -21.86 -8.06
N GLU A 356 -9.65 -21.74 -8.62
CA GLU A 356 -8.67 -22.85 -8.73
C GLU A 356 -8.21 -23.32 -7.34
N THR A 357 -8.01 -22.40 -6.41
CA THR A 357 -7.51 -22.71 -5.05
C THR A 357 -8.63 -23.21 -4.13
N PHE A 358 -9.87 -22.78 -4.37
CA PHE A 358 -11.05 -23.17 -3.58
C PHE A 358 -12.21 -23.55 -4.51
N PRO A 359 -12.14 -24.72 -5.16
CA PRO A 359 -13.23 -25.17 -6.01
C PRO A 359 -14.52 -25.21 -5.20
N LYS A 360 -15.63 -24.74 -5.81
CA LYS A 360 -16.96 -24.93 -5.21
C LYS A 360 -17.08 -26.41 -4.85
N ALA A 361 -17.39 -26.71 -3.59
CA ALA A 361 -17.76 -28.07 -3.21
C ALA A 361 -18.84 -28.50 -4.20
N GLN A 362 -18.56 -29.54 -5.00
CA GLN A 362 -19.54 -30.08 -5.93
C GLN A 362 -20.73 -30.50 -5.08
N THR A 363 -21.78 -29.68 -5.07
CA THR A 363 -23.10 -30.08 -4.61
C THR A 363 -23.49 -31.28 -5.46
N LYS A 364 -23.34 -32.47 -4.89
CA LYS A 364 -23.98 -33.69 -5.39
C LYS A 364 -25.47 -33.61 -5.18
#